data_AF-A0A4U9HBN3-F1
#
_entry.id   AF-A0A4U9HBN3-F1
#
_cell.length_a   1.000
_cell.length_b   1.000
_cell.length_c   1.000
_cell.angle_alpha   90.00
_cell.angle_beta   90.00
_cell.angle_gamma   90.00
#
_symmetry.space_group_name_H-M   'P 1'
#
loop_
_entity.id
_entity.type
_entity.pdbx_description
1 polymer ?
#
loop_
_entity_poly.entity_id
_entity_poly.type
_entity_poly.pdbx_seq_one_letter_code
_entity_poly.pdbx_strand_id
1 'polypeptide(L)'
;MTYQLHSPNGDQGFPGNLQVSARFRLTDDHQLEIDYQAQVDRPCPVNLTNHAYFNLDGTGQDARRQTLQLRADYYLPVDEQGIPCAPLNAVDGSGMDFRRPKTLAQDLLRDADQQRVKGYDHAYLLQRDCQTLDTPAAQLWSADGRLEMRVFTNAPALQLYSGNYLAGTPARDGGSYADYAGVALESEYLPDSPHHPEWRSPAAGCSRATLSQHHPLSLFSALTGVPALAARGVLL
;
A
#
# COMPACT_ATOMS: atom_id res chain seq x y z
N MET A 1 18.11 -8.50 4.70
CA MET A 1 18.30 -7.87 6.03
C MET A 1 17.08 -8.14 6.88
N THR A 2 17.25 -8.42 8.18
CA THR A 2 16.13 -8.68 9.09
C THR A 2 16.22 -7.72 10.27
N TYR A 3 15.10 -7.06 10.56
CA TYR A 3 14.92 -6.21 11.74
C TYR A 3 13.97 -6.87 12.71
N GLN A 4 14.17 -6.64 14.00
CA GLN A 4 13.34 -7.19 15.07
C GLN A 4 13.03 -6.12 16.11
N LEU A 5 11.83 -6.20 16.68
CA LEU A 5 11.38 -5.34 17.76
C LEU A 5 10.60 -6.17 18.77
N HIS A 6 10.78 -5.85 20.05
CA HIS A 6 9.90 -6.29 21.13
C HIS A 6 9.13 -5.09 21.66
N SER A 7 7.81 -5.13 21.56
CA SER A 7 6.89 -4.14 22.12
C SER A 7 6.24 -4.76 23.37
N PRO A 8 6.54 -4.24 24.58
CA PRO A 8 6.03 -4.81 25.81
C PRO A 8 4.53 -4.53 25.99
N ASN A 9 3.86 -5.35 26.82
CA ASN A 9 2.46 -5.13 27.17
C ASN A 9 2.20 -3.70 27.68
N GLY A 10 1.25 -3.01 27.05
CA GLY A 10 0.85 -1.65 27.36
C GLY A 10 1.57 -0.58 26.54
N ASP A 11 2.55 -0.96 25.72
CA ASP A 11 3.23 -0.04 24.80
C ASP A 11 2.23 0.58 23.80
N GLN A 12 2.23 1.90 23.71
CA GLN A 12 1.23 2.71 23.01
C GLN A 12 -0.25 2.36 23.32
N GLY A 13 -0.51 1.68 24.45
CA GLY A 13 -1.83 1.23 24.86
C GLY A 13 -2.25 -0.15 24.35
N PHE A 14 -1.42 -0.85 23.58
CA PHE A 14 -1.76 -2.19 23.08
C PHE A 14 -1.55 -3.28 24.15
N PRO A 15 -2.47 -4.26 24.26
CA PRO A 15 -2.32 -5.37 25.19
C PRO A 15 -1.29 -6.39 24.69
N GLY A 16 -0.59 -7.06 25.60
CA GLY A 16 0.28 -8.18 25.28
C GLY A 16 1.70 -7.81 24.90
N ASN A 17 2.60 -8.75 25.12
CA ASN A 17 3.96 -8.63 24.58
C ASN A 17 3.93 -9.04 23.10
N LEU A 18 4.41 -8.17 22.24
CA LEU A 18 4.58 -8.41 20.80
C LEU A 18 6.05 -8.60 20.49
N GLN A 19 6.39 -9.73 19.87
CA GLN A 19 7.65 -9.91 19.15
C GLN A 19 7.36 -9.81 17.66
N VAL A 20 8.01 -8.87 16.97
CA VAL A 20 7.82 -8.66 15.53
C VAL A 20 9.16 -8.65 14.81
N SER A 21 9.18 -9.19 13.60
CA SER A 21 10.31 -9.09 12.69
C SER A 21 9.86 -8.70 11.28
N ALA A 22 10.71 -7.93 10.60
CA ALA A 22 10.55 -7.55 9.21
C ALA A 22 11.82 -7.95 8.44
N ARG A 23 11.68 -8.83 7.44
CA ARG A 23 12.77 -9.28 6.58
C ARG A 23 12.63 -8.64 5.21
N PHE A 24 13.66 -7.93 4.79
CA PHE A 24 13.78 -7.32 3.47
C PHE A 24 14.79 -8.13 2.64
N ARG A 25 14.40 -8.58 1.45
CA ARG A 25 15.28 -9.30 0.53
C ARG A 25 15.19 -8.68 -0.86
N LEU A 26 16.33 -8.31 -1.42
CA LEU A 26 16.44 -7.99 -2.84
C LEU A 26 16.89 -9.27 -3.57
N THR A 27 16.15 -9.70 -4.58
CA THR A 27 16.46 -10.89 -5.38
C THR A 27 17.18 -10.52 -6.67
N ASP A 28 17.81 -11.52 -7.30
CA ASP A 28 18.48 -11.34 -8.59
C ASP A 28 17.48 -11.01 -9.72
N ASP A 29 16.21 -11.38 -9.54
CA ASP A 29 15.10 -11.08 -10.46
C ASP A 29 14.46 -9.70 -10.19
N HIS A 30 15.20 -8.78 -9.55
CA HIS A 30 14.78 -7.41 -9.26
C HIS A 30 13.51 -7.28 -8.40
N GLN A 31 13.33 -8.20 -7.45
CA GLN A 31 12.21 -8.17 -6.51
C GLN A 31 12.68 -7.72 -5.13
N LEU A 32 11.94 -6.77 -4.53
CA LEU A 32 12.02 -6.45 -3.12
C LEU A 32 10.94 -7.23 -2.37
N GLU A 33 11.33 -8.25 -1.65
CA GLU A 33 10.42 -9.00 -0.79
C GLU A 33 10.46 -8.47 0.63
N ILE A 34 9.27 -8.33 1.22
CA ILE A 34 9.09 -7.95 2.62
C ILE A 34 8.26 -9.04 3.32
N ASP A 35 8.88 -9.74 4.27
CA ASP A 35 8.18 -10.67 5.16
C ASP A 35 8.00 -10.07 6.55
N TYR A 36 6.78 -10.11 7.05
CA TYR A 36 6.47 -9.79 8.44
C TYR A 36 6.11 -11.05 9.22
N GLN A 37 6.68 -11.19 10.41
CA GLN A 37 6.29 -12.19 11.39
C GLN A 37 6.04 -11.52 12.72
N ALA A 38 4.89 -11.79 13.31
CA ALA A 38 4.49 -11.24 14.60
C ALA A 38 3.95 -12.35 15.51
N GLN A 39 4.36 -12.32 16.77
CA GLN A 39 3.87 -13.21 17.82
C GLN A 39 3.43 -12.39 19.02
N VAL A 40 2.24 -12.69 19.53
CA VAL A 40 1.66 -12.05 20.70
C VAL A 40 1.34 -13.08 21.78
N ASP A 41 1.53 -12.71 23.05
CA ASP A 41 1.29 -13.61 24.18
C ASP A 41 -0.16 -13.58 24.72
N ARG A 42 -0.98 -12.66 24.21
CA ARG A 42 -2.41 -12.53 24.49
C ARG A 42 -3.12 -11.87 23.30
N PRO A 43 -4.47 -11.87 23.23
CA PRO A 43 -5.20 -11.20 22.16
C PRO A 43 -4.80 -9.73 22.02
N CYS A 44 -4.24 -9.40 20.86
CA CYS A 44 -3.75 -8.08 20.51
C CYS A 44 -3.93 -7.88 19.00
N PRO A 45 -4.54 -6.76 18.55
CA PRO A 45 -4.65 -6.46 17.13
C PRO A 45 -3.25 -6.15 16.57
N VAL A 46 -2.90 -6.80 15.46
CA VAL A 46 -1.65 -6.55 14.73
C VAL A 46 -1.97 -6.44 13.24
N ASN A 47 -1.61 -5.31 12.64
CA ASN A 47 -1.68 -5.06 11.20
C ASN A 47 -0.41 -4.31 10.80
N LEU A 48 0.44 -4.94 10.00
CA LEU A 48 1.73 -4.38 9.58
C LEU A 48 1.66 -4.05 8.10
N THR A 49 2.35 -2.99 7.70
CA THR A 49 2.43 -2.54 6.31
C THR A 49 3.82 -1.98 6.01
N ASN A 50 4.06 -1.63 4.74
CA ASN A 50 5.23 -0.89 4.30
C ASN A 50 4.79 0.45 3.72
N HIS A 51 5.14 1.55 4.41
CA HIS A 51 4.74 2.90 4.05
C HIS A 51 5.74 3.58 3.09
N ALA A 52 6.25 2.83 2.12
CA ALA A 52 7.14 3.35 1.09
C ALA A 52 6.38 4.24 0.11
N TYR A 53 6.99 5.35 -0.29
CA TYR A 53 6.47 6.22 -1.34
C TYR A 53 7.21 6.01 -2.65
N PHE A 54 6.46 5.70 -3.70
CA PHE A 54 7.00 5.42 -5.02
C PHE A 54 6.80 6.59 -5.99
N ASN A 55 7.82 6.85 -6.80
CA ASN A 55 7.75 7.70 -7.98
C ASN A 55 8.64 7.13 -9.10
N LEU A 56 8.04 6.40 -10.02
CA LEU A 56 8.73 5.73 -11.13
C LEU A 56 9.30 6.71 -12.17
N ASP A 57 8.83 7.96 -12.17
CA ASP A 57 9.35 9.04 -13.02
C ASP A 57 10.58 9.74 -12.40
N GLY A 58 10.90 9.44 -11.14
CA GLY A 58 12.05 9.98 -10.41
C GLY A 58 11.73 11.19 -9.52
N THR A 59 12.73 11.58 -8.72
CA THR A 59 12.62 12.67 -7.72
C THR A 59 12.12 13.98 -8.35
N GLY A 60 11.16 14.62 -7.69
CA GLY A 60 10.64 15.94 -8.09
C GLY A 60 9.59 15.91 -9.20
N GLN A 61 9.27 14.74 -9.75
CA GLN A 61 8.16 14.59 -10.70
C GLN A 61 6.82 14.49 -9.98
N ASP A 62 5.75 14.92 -10.64
CA ASP A 62 4.38 14.75 -10.14
C ASP A 62 3.95 13.29 -10.29
N ALA A 63 3.81 12.58 -9.17
CA ALA A 63 3.48 11.16 -9.15
C ALA A 63 2.10 10.87 -9.75
N ARG A 64 1.21 11.87 -9.86
CA ARG A 64 -0.13 11.69 -10.42
C ARG A 64 -0.14 11.38 -11.91
N ARG A 65 0.98 11.64 -12.60
CA ARG A 65 1.16 11.32 -14.03
C ARG A 65 1.36 9.83 -14.27
N GLN A 66 1.73 9.08 -13.24
CA GLN A 66 1.88 7.63 -13.30
C GLN A 66 0.53 6.95 -13.48
N THR A 67 0.56 5.79 -14.14
CA THR A 67 -0.63 4.97 -14.40
C THR A 67 -0.73 3.88 -13.34
N LEU A 68 -1.90 3.72 -12.72
CA LEU A 68 -2.19 2.66 -11.76
C LEU A 68 -3.27 1.73 -12.33
N GLN A 69 -3.09 0.43 -12.10
CA GLN A 69 -4.14 -0.58 -12.13
C GLN A 69 -4.18 -1.25 -10.75
N LEU A 70 -5.39 -1.49 -10.24
CA LEU A 70 -5.63 -2.12 -8.94
C LEU A 70 -6.78 -3.12 -9.05
N ARG A 71 -6.53 -4.35 -8.62
CA ARG A 71 -7.49 -5.46 -8.69
C ARG A 71 -8.38 -5.49 -7.44
N ALA A 72 -9.31 -4.54 -7.39
CA ALA A 72 -10.28 -4.41 -6.31
C ALA A 72 -11.64 -3.96 -6.85
N ASP A 73 -12.72 -4.54 -6.33
CA ASP A 73 -14.09 -4.17 -6.70
C ASP A 73 -14.74 -3.23 -5.67
N TYR A 74 -14.11 -3.08 -4.49
CA TYR A 74 -14.61 -2.25 -3.40
C TYR A 74 -13.48 -1.44 -2.76
N TYR A 75 -13.83 -0.27 -2.23
CA TYR A 75 -12.98 0.56 -1.39
C TYR A 75 -13.69 0.95 -0.09
N LEU A 76 -12.92 1.36 0.92
CA LEU A 76 -13.43 1.81 2.22
C LEU A 76 -13.53 3.34 2.25
N PRO A 77 -14.74 3.93 2.28
CA PRO A 77 -14.91 5.38 2.36
C PRO A 77 -14.44 5.94 3.69
N VAL A 78 -13.91 7.16 3.66
CA VAL A 78 -13.44 7.90 4.85
C VAL A 78 -14.07 9.29 4.97
N ASP A 79 -14.05 9.83 6.20
CA ASP A 79 -14.43 11.22 6.49
C ASP A 79 -13.27 12.21 6.27
N GLU A 80 -13.46 13.49 6.62
CA GLU A 80 -12.39 14.50 6.44
C GLU A 80 -11.18 14.30 7.36
N GLN A 81 -11.25 13.39 8.33
CA GLN A 81 -10.13 13.01 9.18
C GLN A 81 -9.41 11.75 8.67
N GLY A 82 -9.86 11.16 7.55
CA GLY A 82 -9.32 9.90 7.03
C GLY A 82 -9.81 8.68 7.81
N ILE A 83 -10.86 8.82 8.63
CA ILE A 83 -11.39 7.72 9.44
C ILE A 83 -12.47 6.99 8.64
N PRO A 84 -12.46 5.64 8.59
CA PRO A 84 -13.54 4.86 7.99
C PRO A 84 -14.90 5.27 8.55
N CYS A 85 -15.83 5.66 7.68
CA CYS A 85 -17.10 6.26 8.09
C CYS A 85 -18.35 5.57 7.50
N ALA A 86 -18.16 4.61 6.59
CA ALA A 86 -19.22 3.88 5.93
C ALA A 86 -18.80 2.45 5.57
N PRO A 87 -19.75 1.55 5.28
CA PRO A 87 -19.45 0.25 4.70
C PRO A 87 -18.68 0.37 3.37
N LEU A 88 -18.02 -0.72 2.96
CA LEU A 88 -17.36 -0.83 1.67
C LEU A 88 -18.27 -0.39 0.51
N ASN A 89 -17.75 0.48 -0.35
CA ASN A 89 -18.45 0.98 -1.53
C ASN A 89 -17.87 0.37 -2.80
N ALA A 90 -18.71 0.12 -3.79
CA ALA A 90 -18.27 -0.42 -5.08
C ALA A 90 -17.46 0.63 -5.84
N VAL A 91 -16.38 0.22 -6.50
CA VAL A 91 -15.60 1.14 -7.34
C VAL A 91 -16.32 1.46 -8.66
N ASP A 92 -17.22 0.59 -9.11
CA ASP A 92 -17.90 0.69 -10.41
C ASP A 92 -18.60 2.04 -10.60
N GLY A 93 -18.25 2.73 -11.69
CA GLY A 93 -18.81 4.05 -12.02
C GLY A 93 -18.27 5.23 -11.21
N SER A 94 -17.39 4.99 -10.22
CA SER A 94 -16.73 6.04 -9.43
C SER A 94 -15.34 6.39 -9.98
N GLY A 95 -14.80 7.52 -9.53
CA GLY A 95 -13.39 7.89 -9.72
C GLY A 95 -12.41 6.98 -8.98
N MET A 96 -12.87 6.09 -8.09
CA MET A 96 -12.06 5.07 -7.44
C MET A 96 -11.80 3.83 -8.33
N ASP A 97 -12.40 3.74 -9.52
CA ASP A 97 -12.23 2.56 -10.39
C ASP A 97 -10.86 2.52 -11.07
N PHE A 98 -9.95 1.74 -10.48
CA PHE A 98 -8.63 1.42 -11.04
C PHE A 98 -8.55 0.00 -11.62
N ARG A 99 -9.68 -0.69 -11.82
CA ARG A 99 -9.67 -2.05 -12.40
C ARG A 99 -9.11 -2.06 -13.82
N ARG A 100 -9.30 -0.94 -14.53
CA ARG A 100 -8.61 -0.63 -15.78
C ARG A 100 -7.48 0.37 -15.52
N PRO A 101 -6.31 0.24 -16.16
CA PRO A 101 -5.22 1.19 -16.00
C PRO A 101 -5.67 2.62 -16.33
N LYS A 102 -5.37 3.56 -15.44
CA LYS A 102 -5.56 5.00 -15.65
C LYS A 102 -4.51 5.80 -14.88
N THR A 103 -4.28 7.04 -15.28
CA THR A 103 -3.41 7.90 -14.49
C THR A 103 -4.05 8.21 -13.14
N LEU A 104 -3.23 8.35 -12.11
CA LEU A 104 -3.71 8.80 -10.79
C LEU A 104 -4.42 10.16 -10.92
N ALA A 105 -4.00 11.03 -11.84
CA ALA A 105 -4.65 12.31 -12.11
C ALA A 105 -6.04 12.22 -12.76
N GLN A 106 -6.36 11.17 -13.52
CA GLN A 106 -7.49 11.15 -14.44
C GLN A 106 -8.84 11.43 -13.77
N ASP A 107 -9.09 10.80 -12.63
CA ASP A 107 -10.34 10.92 -11.86
C ASP A 107 -10.10 11.53 -10.47
N LEU A 108 -8.95 12.17 -10.23
CA LEU A 108 -8.62 12.74 -8.92
C LEU A 108 -9.56 13.90 -8.56
N LEU A 109 -10.07 13.89 -7.33
CA LEU A 109 -11.05 14.85 -6.78
C LEU A 109 -12.42 14.82 -7.48
N ARG A 110 -12.72 13.78 -8.27
CA ARG A 110 -14.02 13.62 -8.93
C ARG A 110 -15.15 13.38 -7.93
N ASP A 111 -14.90 12.53 -6.93
CA ASP A 111 -15.90 12.13 -5.94
C ASP A 111 -15.68 12.80 -4.58
N ALA A 112 -16.75 12.93 -3.79
CA ALA A 112 -16.70 13.56 -2.46
C ALA A 112 -15.67 12.89 -1.55
N ASP A 113 -15.55 11.57 -1.57
CA ASP A 113 -14.59 10.82 -0.76
C ASP A 113 -13.14 11.26 -1.04
N GLN A 114 -12.80 11.51 -2.31
CA GLN A 114 -11.46 12.00 -2.66
C GLN A 114 -11.27 13.46 -2.25
N GLN A 115 -12.32 14.28 -2.40
CA GLN A 115 -12.29 15.69 -2.05
C GLN A 115 -12.04 15.90 -0.55
N ARG A 116 -12.60 15.04 0.31
CA ARG A 116 -12.41 15.09 1.77
C ARG A 116 -10.94 14.97 2.20
N VAL A 117 -10.15 14.19 1.47
CA VAL A 117 -8.73 13.89 1.79
C VAL A 117 -7.74 14.48 0.79
N LYS A 118 -8.18 15.39 -0.07
CA LYS A 118 -7.39 16.00 -1.17
C LYS A 118 -6.75 14.97 -2.12
N GLY A 119 -7.36 13.81 -2.34
CA GLY A 119 -6.84 12.82 -3.29
C GLY A 119 -7.31 11.41 -2.98
N TYR A 120 -6.45 10.42 -3.22
CA TYR A 120 -6.68 9.07 -2.73
C TYR A 120 -5.97 8.89 -1.39
N ASP A 121 -6.73 8.44 -0.40
CA ASP A 121 -6.24 7.94 0.89
C ASP A 121 -7.23 6.88 1.40
N HIS A 122 -7.34 5.78 0.64
CA HIS A 122 -8.41 4.79 0.85
C HIS A 122 -7.90 3.36 0.72
N ALA A 123 -8.47 2.47 1.54
CA ALA A 123 -8.19 1.05 1.49
C ALA A 123 -9.09 0.36 0.46
N TYR A 124 -8.48 -0.41 -0.44
CA TYR A 124 -9.18 -1.20 -1.44
C TYR A 124 -9.21 -2.66 -1.04
N LEU A 125 -10.39 -3.28 -1.04
CA LEU A 125 -10.53 -4.70 -0.77
C LEU A 125 -10.13 -5.49 -2.02
N LEU A 126 -9.03 -6.22 -1.94
CA LEU A 126 -8.43 -6.92 -3.08
C LEU A 126 -9.27 -8.14 -3.49
N GLN A 127 -9.28 -8.42 -4.78
CA GLN A 127 -9.81 -9.66 -5.32
C GLN A 127 -9.05 -10.86 -4.72
N ARG A 128 -9.78 -11.93 -4.38
CA ARG A 128 -9.24 -13.07 -3.60
C ARG A 128 -8.08 -13.78 -4.29
N ASP A 129 -8.06 -13.82 -5.61
CA ASP A 129 -7.01 -14.47 -6.39
C ASP A 129 -5.66 -13.71 -6.31
N CYS A 130 -5.66 -12.42 -5.96
CA CYS A 130 -4.42 -11.66 -5.71
C CYS A 130 -3.66 -12.17 -4.49
N GLN A 131 -4.36 -12.76 -3.50
CA GLN A 131 -3.78 -13.21 -2.23
C GLN A 131 -2.94 -14.49 -2.37
N THR A 132 -2.96 -15.12 -3.56
CA THR A 132 -2.18 -16.32 -3.89
C THR A 132 -0.71 -16.01 -4.23
N LEU A 133 -0.38 -14.73 -4.43
CA LEU A 133 0.91 -14.26 -4.97
C LEU A 133 1.19 -14.64 -6.43
N ASP A 134 0.26 -15.32 -7.12
CA ASP A 134 0.42 -15.65 -8.55
C ASP A 134 0.00 -14.49 -9.46
N THR A 135 -0.85 -13.59 -8.98
CA THR A 135 -1.36 -12.44 -9.73
C THR A 135 -1.09 -11.15 -8.96
N PRO A 136 -0.57 -10.09 -9.61
CA PRO A 136 -0.34 -8.82 -8.93
C PRO A 136 -1.65 -8.20 -8.46
N ALA A 137 -1.66 -7.72 -7.23
CA ALA A 137 -2.76 -6.93 -6.67
C ALA A 137 -2.84 -5.55 -7.33
N ALA A 138 -1.68 -4.95 -7.62
CA ALA A 138 -1.58 -3.66 -8.28
C ALA A 138 -0.39 -3.60 -9.24
N GLN A 139 -0.50 -2.74 -10.25
CA GLN A 139 0.55 -2.44 -11.20
C GLN A 139 0.63 -0.92 -11.37
N LEU A 140 1.83 -0.36 -11.21
CA LEU A 140 2.12 1.06 -11.37
C LEU A 140 3.12 1.22 -12.52
N TRP A 141 2.86 2.16 -13.43
CA TRP A 141 3.75 2.48 -14.53
C TRP A 141 4.20 3.94 -14.47
N SER A 142 5.45 4.19 -14.85
CA SER A 142 5.95 5.54 -15.12
C SER A 142 5.08 6.24 -16.18
N ALA A 143 5.08 7.57 -16.19
CA ALA A 143 4.28 8.35 -17.14
C ALA A 143 4.65 8.08 -18.60
N ASP A 144 5.89 7.68 -18.87
CA ASP A 144 6.37 7.27 -20.20
C ASP A 144 6.18 5.77 -20.50
N GLY A 145 5.66 5.00 -19.54
CA GLY A 145 5.41 3.57 -19.64
C GLY A 145 6.66 2.69 -19.68
N ARG A 146 7.87 3.24 -19.45
CA ARG A 146 9.13 2.49 -19.54
C ARG A 146 9.47 1.68 -18.30
N LEU A 147 8.94 2.06 -17.14
CA LEU A 147 9.13 1.35 -15.88
C LEU A 147 7.78 0.88 -15.35
N GLU A 148 7.75 -0.36 -14.87
CA GLU A 148 6.59 -0.98 -14.24
C GLU A 148 6.99 -1.51 -12.86
N MET A 149 6.16 -1.24 -11.86
CA MET A 149 6.21 -1.90 -10.56
C MET A 149 4.95 -2.73 -10.37
N ARG A 150 5.12 -3.99 -9.97
CA ARG A 150 4.03 -4.92 -9.64
C ARG A 150 4.05 -5.21 -8.15
N VAL A 151 2.89 -5.08 -7.52
CA VAL A 151 2.67 -5.35 -6.10
C VAL A 151 1.98 -6.69 -5.96
N PHE A 152 2.63 -7.64 -5.29
CA PHE A 152 2.04 -8.89 -4.86
C PHE A 152 1.86 -8.84 -3.36
N THR A 153 0.81 -9.46 -2.84
CA THR A 153 0.55 -9.45 -1.40
C THR A 153 -0.42 -10.56 -1.04
N ASN A 154 -0.22 -11.17 0.13
CA ASN A 154 -1.21 -12.07 0.74
C ASN A 154 -2.17 -11.35 1.69
N ALA A 155 -2.04 -10.03 1.83
CA ALA A 155 -2.97 -9.21 2.61
C ALA A 155 -4.30 -9.03 1.87
N PRO A 156 -5.41 -8.85 2.60
CA PRO A 156 -6.73 -8.74 1.98
C PRO A 156 -7.01 -7.37 1.36
N ALA A 157 -6.29 -6.32 1.76
CA ALA A 157 -6.48 -4.97 1.28
C ALA A 157 -5.17 -4.31 0.84
N LEU A 158 -5.31 -3.26 0.04
CA LEU A 158 -4.23 -2.35 -0.33
C LEU A 158 -4.70 -0.90 -0.11
N GLN A 159 -4.03 -0.18 0.79
CA GLN A 159 -4.22 1.25 0.97
C GLN A 159 -3.48 1.99 -0.15
N LEU A 160 -4.22 2.84 -0.86
CA LEU A 160 -3.69 3.76 -1.87
C LEU A 160 -3.67 5.17 -1.28
N TYR A 161 -2.46 5.70 -1.08
CA TYR A 161 -2.26 7.09 -0.69
C TYR A 161 -1.50 7.84 -1.79
N SER A 162 -2.09 8.87 -2.36
CA SER A 162 -1.49 9.64 -3.46
C SER A 162 -0.57 10.78 -3.02
N GLY A 163 -0.11 10.80 -1.77
CA GLY A 163 0.85 11.81 -1.31
C GLY A 163 0.24 13.19 -1.05
N ASN A 164 -1.04 13.24 -0.66
CA ASN A 164 -1.89 14.45 -0.63
C ASN A 164 -1.39 15.57 0.30
N TYR A 165 -0.45 15.25 1.21
CA TYR A 165 0.09 16.14 2.24
C TYR A 165 1.62 16.02 2.36
N LEU A 166 2.32 15.65 1.27
CA LEU A 166 3.78 15.56 1.28
C LEU A 166 4.48 16.93 1.25
N ALA A 167 3.77 18.02 0.90
CA ALA A 167 4.34 19.34 0.81
C ALA A 167 5.13 19.74 2.07
N GLY A 168 6.39 20.11 1.89
CA GLY A 168 7.27 20.57 2.97
C GLY A 168 8.05 19.46 3.68
N THR A 169 7.77 18.19 3.39
CA THR A 169 8.57 17.05 3.89
C THR A 169 10.00 17.15 3.33
N PRO A 170 11.06 17.01 4.16
CA PRO A 170 12.44 17.03 3.68
C PRO A 170 12.68 15.97 2.60
N ALA A 171 13.23 16.39 1.46
CA ALA A 171 13.54 15.49 0.37
C ALA A 171 14.94 14.88 0.53
N ARG A 172 15.11 13.63 0.09
CA ARG A 172 16.37 12.89 0.17
C ARG A 172 17.54 13.60 -0.52
N ASP A 173 17.27 14.22 -1.66
CA ASP A 173 18.29 14.90 -2.48
C ASP A 173 18.42 16.40 -2.13
N GLY A 174 17.84 16.82 -1.01
CA GLY A 174 17.79 18.21 -0.56
C GLY A 174 16.51 18.94 -0.99
N GLY A 175 16.18 20.02 -0.29
CA GLY A 175 14.90 20.72 -0.45
C GLY A 175 13.74 19.98 0.23
N SER A 176 12.54 20.12 -0.32
CA SER A 176 11.32 19.53 0.22
C SER A 176 10.42 19.00 -0.89
N TYR A 177 9.69 17.92 -0.60
CA TYR A 177 8.67 17.39 -1.49
C TYR A 177 7.49 18.37 -1.65
N ALA A 178 6.82 18.26 -2.80
CA ALA A 178 5.51 18.86 -3.04
C ALA A 178 4.41 17.86 -2.69
N ASP A 179 3.17 18.33 -2.54
CA ASP A 179 2.01 17.43 -2.54
C ASP A 179 2.05 16.57 -3.83
N TYR A 180 1.69 15.31 -3.68
CA TYR A 180 1.69 14.30 -4.73
C TYR A 180 3.07 14.00 -5.35
N ALA A 181 4.16 14.23 -4.60
CA ALA A 181 5.50 13.84 -5.03
C ALA A 181 5.70 12.30 -5.06
N GLY A 182 4.82 11.52 -4.44
CA GLY A 182 4.87 10.06 -4.41
C GLY A 182 3.53 9.41 -4.14
N VAL A 183 3.46 8.11 -4.41
CA VAL A 183 2.31 7.26 -4.11
C VAL A 183 2.72 6.11 -3.19
N ALA A 184 1.96 5.85 -2.12
CA ALA A 184 2.12 4.67 -1.29
C ALA A 184 1.09 3.61 -1.67
N LEU A 185 1.54 2.35 -1.68
CA LEU A 185 0.74 1.15 -1.96
C LEU A 185 0.95 0.17 -0.80
N GLU A 186 0.11 0.32 0.21
CA GLU A 186 0.30 -0.25 1.54
C GLU A 186 -0.53 -1.52 1.68
N SER A 187 0.15 -2.67 1.73
CA SER A 187 -0.53 -3.97 1.85
C SER A 187 -0.91 -4.27 3.29
N GLU A 188 -2.19 -4.43 3.58
CA GLU A 188 -2.68 -4.52 4.96
C GLU A 188 -4.07 -5.17 5.09
N TYR A 189 -4.56 -5.27 6.33
CA TYR A 189 -5.99 -5.43 6.61
C TYR A 189 -6.72 -4.10 6.46
N LEU A 190 -8.02 -4.13 6.17
CA LEU A 190 -8.84 -2.91 6.16
C LEU A 190 -8.66 -2.13 7.48
N PRO A 191 -8.37 -0.82 7.44
CA PRO A 191 -8.37 0.02 8.62
C PRO A 191 -9.67 -0.14 9.41
N ASP A 192 -9.57 -0.06 10.73
CA ASP A 192 -10.70 -0.23 11.66
C ASP A 192 -11.35 -1.62 11.74
N SER A 193 -10.76 -2.64 11.10
CA SER A 193 -11.22 -4.05 11.20
C SER A 193 -11.48 -4.59 12.63
N PRO A 194 -10.75 -4.16 13.70
CA PRO A 194 -11.09 -4.58 15.06
C PRO A 194 -12.51 -4.20 15.51
N HIS A 195 -13.03 -3.05 15.06
CA HIS A 195 -14.38 -2.56 15.38
C HIS A 195 -15.46 -3.06 14.42
N HIS A 196 -15.05 -3.63 13.27
CA HIS A 196 -15.94 -4.13 12.21
C HIS A 196 -15.80 -5.64 11.99
N PRO A 197 -16.36 -6.49 12.88
CA PRO A 197 -16.25 -7.94 12.78
C PRO A 197 -16.85 -8.52 11.49
N GLU A 198 -17.80 -7.83 10.85
CA GLU A 198 -18.40 -8.21 9.58
C GLU A 198 -17.44 -8.16 8.39
N TRP A 199 -16.33 -7.40 8.49
CA TRP A 199 -15.29 -7.35 7.45
C TRP A 199 -14.30 -8.52 7.55
N ARG A 200 -14.37 -9.30 8.63
CA ARG A 200 -13.55 -10.49 8.81
C ARG A 200 -14.03 -11.59 7.88
N SER A 201 -13.39 -11.73 6.71
CA SER A 201 -13.49 -12.98 5.95
C SER A 201 -12.98 -14.16 6.80
N PRO A 202 -13.46 -15.40 6.60
CA PRO A 202 -13.02 -16.58 7.36
C PRO A 202 -11.49 -16.83 7.36
N ALA A 203 -10.73 -16.19 6.46
CA ALA A 203 -9.27 -16.25 6.39
C ALA A 203 -8.56 -15.24 7.33
N ALA A 204 -9.24 -14.19 7.78
CA ALA A 204 -8.68 -13.10 8.60
C ALA A 204 -8.74 -13.42 10.10
N GLY A 205 -8.23 -14.59 10.47
CA GLY A 205 -8.18 -15.07 11.85
C GLY A 205 -7.31 -14.18 12.74
N CYS A 206 -7.89 -13.09 13.26
CA CYS A 206 -7.34 -12.23 14.32
C CYS A 206 -7.30 -12.94 15.70
N SER A 207 -7.19 -14.27 15.71
CA SER A 207 -7.17 -15.11 16.91
C SER A 207 -5.95 -16.04 16.97
N ARG A 208 -5.02 -15.96 16.01
CA ARG A 208 -3.80 -16.76 16.06
C ARG A 208 -2.72 -16.02 16.84
N ALA A 209 -2.11 -16.72 17.80
CA ALA A 209 -0.94 -16.26 18.55
C ALA A 209 0.27 -15.92 17.65
N THR A 210 0.21 -16.26 16.37
CA THR A 210 1.22 -15.98 15.36
C THR A 210 0.55 -15.48 14.08
N LEU A 211 0.95 -14.29 13.63
CA LEU A 211 0.59 -13.68 12.35
C LEU A 211 1.82 -13.75 11.43
N SER A 212 1.60 -14.11 10.17
CA SER A 212 2.60 -13.98 9.11
C SER A 212 1.98 -13.30 7.89
N GLN A 213 2.61 -12.24 7.42
CA GLN A 213 2.24 -11.52 6.20
C GLN A 213 3.45 -11.48 5.28
N HIS A 214 3.22 -11.58 3.97
CA HIS A 214 4.26 -11.66 2.95
C HIS A 214 3.88 -10.74 1.78
N HIS A 215 4.77 -9.81 1.46
CA HIS A 215 4.53 -8.76 0.45
C HIS A 215 5.72 -8.71 -0.53
N PRO A 216 5.69 -9.49 -1.62
CA PRO A 216 6.64 -9.32 -2.70
C PRO A 216 6.32 -8.06 -3.51
N LEU A 217 7.29 -7.17 -3.67
CA LEU A 217 7.27 -6.09 -4.66
C LEU A 217 8.24 -6.45 -5.77
N SER A 218 7.80 -6.39 -7.03
CA SER A 218 8.67 -6.68 -8.18
C SER A 218 8.76 -5.46 -9.09
N LEU A 219 9.97 -5.04 -9.46
CA LEU A 219 10.23 -3.91 -10.36
C LEU A 219 10.75 -4.44 -11.70
N PHE A 220 10.10 -4.07 -12.79
CA PHE A 220 10.42 -4.48 -14.15
C PHE A 220 10.60 -3.26 -15.07
N SER A 221 11.53 -3.34 -16.02
CA SER A 221 11.57 -2.38 -17.14
C SER A 221 10.74 -2.91 -18.31
N ALA A 222 9.89 -2.07 -18.89
CA ALA A 222 9.02 -2.41 -20.01
C ALA A 222 9.77 -2.52 -21.36
N LEU A 223 11.03 -2.09 -21.43
CA LEU A 223 11.90 -2.30 -22.58
C LEU A 223 12.75 -3.55 -22.34
N THR A 224 12.39 -4.66 -23.00
CA THR A 224 13.22 -5.87 -23.03
C THR A 224 14.66 -5.49 -23.44
N GLY A 225 15.61 -5.62 -22.51
CA GLY A 225 17.04 -5.41 -22.80
C GLY A 225 17.70 -4.19 -22.16
N VAL A 226 17.01 -3.41 -21.32
CA VAL A 226 17.68 -2.41 -20.45
C VAL A 226 17.83 -3.02 -19.05
N PRO A 227 19.06 -3.20 -18.51
CA PRO A 227 19.22 -3.65 -17.13
C PRO A 227 18.51 -2.68 -16.21
N ALA A 228 17.79 -3.18 -15.19
CA ALA A 228 17.04 -2.38 -14.24
C ALA A 228 17.92 -1.22 -13.75
N LEU A 229 17.64 -0.01 -14.25
CA LEU A 229 18.38 1.19 -13.90
C LEU A 229 18.28 1.33 -12.38
N ALA A 230 19.42 1.61 -11.74
CA ALA A 230 19.53 1.76 -10.30
C ALA A 230 18.31 2.51 -9.72
N ALA A 231 17.64 1.88 -8.75
CA ALA A 231 16.44 2.37 -8.03
C ALA A 231 16.68 3.66 -7.21
N ARG A 232 17.65 4.51 -7.60
CA ARG A 232 18.05 5.72 -6.90
C ARG A 232 16.99 6.83 -6.91
N GLY A 233 15.92 6.71 -7.69
CA GLY A 233 14.82 7.68 -7.73
C GLY A 233 13.42 7.09 -7.60
N VAL A 234 13.29 5.77 -7.37
CA VAL A 234 11.99 5.08 -7.31
C VAL A 234 11.31 5.24 -5.96
N LEU A 235 12.10 5.39 -4.89
CA LEU A 235 11.65 5.53 -3.52
C LEU A 235 12.03 6.94 -3.03
N LEU A 236 11.03 7.69 -2.54
CA LEU A 236 11.23 9.02 -1.94
C LEU A 236 11.86 8.95 -0.54
#